data_AF-A0A209B7M2-F1
#
_entry.id   AF-A0A209B7M2-F1
#
_cell.length_a   1.000
_cell.length_b   1.000
_cell.length_c   1.000
_cell.angle_alpha   90.00
_cell.angle_beta   90.00
_cell.angle_gamma   90.00
#
_symmetry.space_group_name_H-M   'P 1'
#
loop_
_entity.id
_entity.type
_entity.pdbx_description
1 polymer ?
#
loop_
_entity_poly.entity_id
_entity_poly.type
_entity_poly.pdbx_seq_one_letter_code
_entity_poly.pdbx_strand_id
1 'polypeptide(L)'
;MSTPAPDTFDPHAFPAGLLAAQRQAAELYAALRAHQATLPWSREPHDGWPEETERGRENSGRPASPGRTAAEANEFDRLLDELPTATAQVQCHPWWKRCEAEGIKGEAMVAARQALKHAEGAVPLGRSDVETAA
;
A
#
# COMPACT_ATOMS: atom_id res chain seq x y z
N MET A 1 20.73 -36.25 26.05
CA MET A 1 19.98 -36.22 24.78
C MET A 1 18.87 -35.21 24.97
N SER A 2 19.09 -33.93 24.63
CA SER A 2 18.05 -32.91 24.75
C SER A 2 17.17 -32.98 23.52
N THR A 3 15.91 -33.32 23.71
CA THR A 3 14.87 -33.22 22.68
C THR A 3 14.70 -31.74 22.32
N PRO A 4 14.81 -31.33 21.04
CA PRO A 4 14.49 -29.96 20.67
C PRO A 4 13.01 -29.72 20.97
N ALA A 5 12.70 -28.57 21.58
CA ALA A 5 11.32 -28.14 21.81
C ALA A 5 10.57 -28.14 20.46
N PRO A 6 9.27 -28.49 20.43
CA PRO A 6 8.48 -28.39 19.21
C PRO A 6 8.58 -26.96 18.70
N ASP A 7 8.90 -26.81 17.42
CA ASP A 7 8.99 -25.54 16.72
C ASP A 7 7.58 -24.92 16.75
N THR A 8 7.33 -24.03 17.71
CA THR A 8 6.01 -23.43 17.91
C THR A 8 5.73 -22.52 16.72
N PHE A 9 4.68 -22.81 15.97
CA PHE A 9 4.26 -21.97 14.85
C PHE A 9 3.93 -20.55 15.34
N ASP A 10 4.66 -19.56 14.83
CA ASP A 10 4.40 -18.14 15.08
C ASP A 10 3.82 -17.48 13.80
N PRO A 11 2.57 -16.98 13.83
CA PRO A 11 1.97 -16.30 12.68
C PRO A 11 2.65 -14.96 12.33
N HIS A 12 3.48 -14.41 13.23
CA HIS A 12 4.26 -13.18 13.03
C HIS A 12 5.67 -13.43 12.48
N ALA A 13 6.12 -14.69 12.43
CA ALA A 13 7.38 -15.08 11.80
C ALA A 13 7.24 -15.12 10.26
N PHE A 14 7.01 -13.95 9.66
CA PHE A 14 6.69 -13.84 8.24
C PHE A 14 7.85 -14.33 7.35
N PRO A 15 7.56 -15.15 6.32
CA PRO A 15 8.58 -15.60 5.40
C PRO A 15 9.08 -14.45 4.52
N ALA A 16 10.35 -14.50 4.11
CA ALA A 16 10.99 -13.46 3.30
C ALA A 16 10.22 -13.10 2.01
N GLY A 17 9.60 -14.09 1.35
CA GLY A 17 8.78 -13.85 0.17
C GLY A 17 7.54 -13.00 0.45
N LEU A 18 6.88 -13.18 1.59
CA LEU A 18 5.74 -12.37 2.00
C LEU A 18 6.17 -10.94 2.39
N LEU A 19 7.29 -10.81 3.09
CA LEU A 19 7.88 -9.51 3.42
C LEU A 19 8.23 -8.72 2.15
N ALA A 20 8.88 -9.37 1.18
CA ALA A 20 9.22 -8.75 -0.09
C ALA A 20 7.97 -8.32 -0.89
N ALA A 21 6.94 -9.17 -0.96
CA ALA A 21 5.68 -8.81 -1.62
C ALA A 21 4.98 -7.63 -0.94
N GLN A 22 4.96 -7.60 0.41
CA GLN A 22 4.40 -6.48 1.16
C GLN A 22 5.17 -5.19 0.93
N ARG A 23 6.51 -5.26 0.91
CA ARG A 23 7.38 -4.11 0.64
C ARG A 23 7.13 -3.53 -0.75
N GLN A 24 7.07 -4.37 -1.78
CA GLN A 24 6.76 -3.94 -3.15
C GLN A 24 5.40 -3.23 -3.23
N ALA A 25 4.37 -3.79 -2.58
CA ALA A 25 3.06 -3.15 -2.52
C ALA A 25 3.12 -1.78 -1.82
N ALA A 26 3.87 -1.67 -0.71
CA ALA A 26 4.03 -0.43 0.02
C ALA A 26 4.83 0.63 -0.78
N GLU A 27 5.84 0.22 -1.53
CA GLU A 27 6.62 1.07 -2.44
C GLU A 27 5.73 1.64 -3.57
N LEU A 28 4.88 0.80 -4.18
CA LEU A 28 3.93 1.26 -5.19
C LEU A 28 2.89 2.24 -4.63
N TYR A 29 2.35 1.98 -3.44
CA TYR A 29 1.49 2.94 -2.75
C TYR A 29 2.22 4.26 -2.49
N ALA A 30 3.47 4.21 -2.01
CA ALA A 30 4.26 5.40 -1.74
C ALA A 30 4.53 6.21 -3.03
N ALA A 31 4.90 5.53 -4.12
CA ALA A 31 5.11 6.14 -5.43
C ALA A 31 3.82 6.78 -5.97
N LEU A 32 2.69 6.08 -5.90
CA LEU A 32 1.38 6.60 -6.31
C LEU A 32 1.00 7.85 -5.51
N ARG A 33 1.19 7.82 -4.19
CA ARG A 33 0.88 8.96 -3.31
C ARG A 33 1.79 10.15 -3.58
N ALA A 34 3.08 9.91 -3.79
CA ALA A 34 4.05 10.95 -4.15
C ALA A 34 3.68 11.61 -5.49
N HIS A 35 3.34 10.80 -6.51
CA HIS A 35 2.89 11.30 -7.80
C HIS A 35 1.58 12.08 -7.68
N GLN A 36 0.56 11.53 -7.02
CA GLN A 36 -0.72 12.21 -6.78
C GLN A 36 -0.58 13.58 -6.12
N ALA A 37 0.42 13.75 -5.22
CA ALA A 37 0.65 15.02 -4.54
C ALA A 37 1.15 16.13 -5.47
N THR A 38 1.73 15.80 -6.63
CA THR A 38 2.20 16.77 -7.62
C THR A 38 1.17 17.06 -8.71
N LEU A 39 0.12 16.23 -8.82
CA LEU A 39 -0.84 16.32 -9.92
C LEU A 39 -1.86 17.46 -9.71
N PRO A 40 -2.29 18.12 -10.80
CA PRO A 40 -3.52 18.89 -10.81
C PRO A 40 -4.69 18.07 -10.30
N TRP A 41 -5.60 18.73 -9.58
CA TRP A 41 -6.75 18.07 -8.94
C TRP A 41 -7.70 17.45 -9.97
N SER A 42 -7.76 17.98 -11.19
CA SER A 42 -8.51 17.41 -12.32
C SER A 42 -7.57 16.72 -13.31
N ARG A 43 -8.05 15.60 -13.89
CA ARG A 43 -7.34 14.90 -14.97
C ARG A 43 -7.42 15.66 -16.29
N GLU A 44 -8.58 16.23 -16.61
CA GLU A 44 -8.80 17.06 -17.79
C GLU A 44 -8.81 18.54 -17.40
N PRO A 45 -8.56 19.46 -18.35
CA PRO A 45 -8.78 20.89 -18.11
C PRO A 45 -10.19 21.14 -17.57
N HIS A 46 -10.30 21.90 -16.49
CA HIS A 46 -11.58 22.21 -15.85
C HIS A 46 -11.56 23.65 -15.33
N ASP A 47 -12.63 24.40 -15.56
CA ASP A 47 -12.72 25.83 -15.19
C ASP A 47 -12.81 26.08 -13.67
N GLY A 48 -12.81 25.02 -12.85
CA GLY A 48 -13.14 25.10 -11.44
C GLY A 48 -14.61 25.46 -11.19
N TRP A 49 -14.91 25.81 -9.94
CA TRP A 49 -16.18 26.39 -9.52
C TRP A 49 -15.95 27.25 -8.27
N PRO A 50 -16.72 28.34 -8.08
CA PRO A 50 -16.56 29.20 -6.93
C PRO A 50 -17.04 28.53 -5.64
N GLU A 51 -16.64 29.08 -4.51
CA GLU A 51 -17.27 28.80 -3.22
C GLU A 51 -18.72 29.30 -3.24
N GLU A 52 -19.63 28.52 -2.65
CA GLU A 52 -21.06 28.86 -2.60
C GLU A 52 -21.61 28.64 -1.19
N THR A 53 -22.43 29.55 -0.70
CA THR A 53 -23.21 29.34 0.53
C THR A 53 -24.68 29.20 0.16
N GLU A 54 -25.24 28.00 0.30
CA GLU A 54 -26.65 27.74 0.05
C GLU A 54 -27.34 27.24 1.33
N ARG A 55 -28.46 27.87 1.71
CA ARG A 55 -29.29 27.47 2.87
C ARG A 55 -28.47 27.29 4.17
N GLY A 56 -27.48 28.15 4.38
CA GLY A 56 -26.59 28.10 5.54
C GLY A 56 -25.53 27.02 5.51
N ARG A 57 -25.29 26.36 4.37
CA ARG A 57 -24.18 25.41 4.16
C ARG A 57 -23.13 26.03 3.26
N GLU A 58 -21.89 26.05 3.74
CA GLU A 58 -20.72 26.47 2.96
C GLU A 58 -20.22 25.29 2.11
N ASN A 59 -20.23 25.48 0.78
CA ASN A 59 -19.71 24.55 -0.19
C ASN A 59 -18.37 25.08 -0.70
N SER A 60 -17.29 24.34 -0.45
CA SER A 60 -15.95 24.70 -0.92
C SER A 60 -15.87 24.69 -2.45
N GLY A 61 -15.31 25.75 -3.01
CA GLY A 61 -14.98 25.87 -4.42
C GLY A 61 -13.72 25.12 -4.80
N ARG A 62 -13.42 25.06 -6.09
CA ARG A 62 -12.10 24.64 -6.61
C ARG A 62 -11.64 25.60 -7.70
N PRO A 63 -10.35 25.99 -7.72
CA PRO A 63 -9.83 26.83 -8.80
C PRO A 63 -9.77 26.06 -10.11
N ALA A 64 -9.64 26.79 -11.23
CA ALA A 64 -9.41 26.18 -12.53
C ALA A 64 -8.18 25.26 -12.49
N SER A 65 -8.31 24.09 -13.12
CA SER A 65 -7.25 23.10 -13.29
C SER A 65 -6.85 23.03 -14.76
N PRO A 66 -5.54 23.08 -15.08
CA PRO A 66 -5.08 22.88 -16.45
C PRO A 66 -5.25 21.43 -16.95
N GLY A 67 -5.60 20.49 -16.06
CA GLY A 67 -5.58 19.06 -16.37
C GLY A 67 -4.18 18.47 -16.28
N ARG A 68 -4.09 17.15 -16.30
CA ARG A 68 -2.83 16.42 -16.28
C ARG A 68 -2.26 16.30 -17.69
N THR A 69 -0.95 16.37 -17.81
CA THR A 69 -0.25 16.01 -19.04
C THR A 69 -0.42 14.51 -19.34
N ALA A 70 -0.19 14.12 -20.59
CA ALA A 70 -0.25 12.70 -20.98
C ALA A 70 0.76 11.84 -20.19
N ALA A 71 1.97 12.36 -19.92
CA ALA A 71 2.97 11.65 -19.14
C ALA A 71 2.53 11.43 -17.68
N GLU A 72 1.97 12.46 -17.05
CA GLU A 72 1.43 12.38 -15.70
C GLU A 72 0.25 11.41 -15.58
N ALA A 73 -0.67 11.46 -16.55
CA ALA A 73 -1.79 10.53 -16.64
C ALA A 73 -1.32 9.08 -16.84
N ASN A 74 -0.39 8.85 -17.76
CA ASN A 74 0.13 7.51 -18.04
C ASN A 74 0.87 6.92 -16.84
N GLU A 75 1.67 7.72 -16.13
CA GLU A 75 2.37 7.27 -14.93
C GLU A 75 1.38 6.93 -13.80
N PHE A 76 0.33 7.73 -13.65
CA PHE A 76 -0.75 7.45 -12.70
C PHE A 76 -1.46 6.13 -13.01
N ASP A 77 -1.81 5.90 -14.28
CA ASP A 77 -2.51 4.69 -14.73
C ASP A 77 -1.61 3.46 -14.58
N ARG A 78 -0.32 3.56 -14.95
CA ARG A 78 0.67 2.49 -14.74
C ARG A 78 0.76 2.06 -13.28
N LEU A 79 0.90 3.04 -12.37
CA LEU A 79 0.98 2.76 -10.93
C LEU A 79 -0.33 2.13 -10.39
N LEU A 80 -1.48 2.58 -10.88
CA LEU A 80 -2.77 1.99 -10.52
C LEU A 80 -2.94 0.55 -11.04
N ASP A 81 -2.45 0.24 -12.23
CA ASP A 81 -2.56 -1.08 -12.84
C ASP A 81 -1.62 -2.11 -12.19
N GLU A 82 -0.42 -1.69 -11.76
CA GLU A 82 0.54 -2.56 -11.08
C GLU A 82 0.10 -2.95 -9.66
N LEU A 83 -0.66 -2.08 -9.00
CA LEU A 83 -0.98 -2.20 -7.58
C LEU A 83 -1.90 -3.40 -7.22
N PRO A 84 -2.97 -3.71 -7.97
CA PRO A 84 -3.75 -4.93 -7.78
C PRO A 84 -2.89 -6.19 -7.88
N THR A 85 -1.95 -6.24 -8.83
CA THR A 85 -1.05 -7.38 -9.00
C THR A 85 -0.14 -7.55 -7.78
N ALA A 86 0.50 -6.48 -7.31
CA ALA A 86 1.35 -6.53 -6.12
C ALA A 86 0.57 -6.91 -4.84
N THR A 87 -0.61 -6.31 -4.64
CA THR A 87 -1.44 -6.59 -3.47
C THR A 87 -2.04 -8.01 -3.49
N ALA A 88 -2.29 -8.58 -4.66
CA ALA A 88 -2.73 -9.98 -4.79
C ALA A 88 -1.64 -10.96 -4.34
N GLN A 89 -0.36 -10.67 -4.60
CA GLN A 89 0.75 -11.50 -4.11
C GLN A 89 0.77 -11.61 -2.58
N VAL A 90 0.45 -10.52 -1.89
CA VAL A 90 0.31 -10.51 -0.43
C VAL A 90 -0.93 -11.27 0.01
N GLN A 91 -2.10 -10.94 -0.54
CA GLN A 91 -3.39 -11.50 -0.09
C GLN A 91 -3.51 -13.00 -0.34
N CYS A 92 -2.97 -13.48 -1.45
CA CYS A 92 -3.04 -14.88 -1.87
C CYS A 92 -1.81 -15.70 -1.45
N HIS A 93 -0.89 -15.12 -0.65
CA HIS A 93 0.35 -15.79 -0.27
C HIS A 93 0.09 -17.13 0.47
N PRO A 94 0.83 -18.21 0.17
CA PRO A 94 0.64 -19.53 0.81
C PRO A 94 0.77 -19.52 2.35
N TRP A 95 1.49 -18.53 2.92
CA TRP A 95 1.60 -18.32 4.36
C TRP A 95 0.23 -18.24 5.06
N TRP A 96 -0.75 -17.58 4.45
CA TRP A 96 -2.07 -17.45 5.07
C TRP A 96 -2.81 -18.79 5.13
N LYS A 97 -2.64 -19.64 4.12
CA LYS A 97 -3.17 -21.02 4.16
C LYS A 97 -2.50 -21.84 5.26
N ARG A 98 -1.20 -21.65 5.48
CA ARG A 98 -0.48 -22.28 6.60
C ARG A 98 -1.02 -21.79 7.94
N CYS A 99 -1.18 -20.47 8.13
CA CYS A 99 -1.79 -19.91 9.33
C CYS A 99 -3.17 -20.51 9.62
N GLU A 100 -4.03 -20.65 8.60
CA GLU A 100 -5.35 -21.28 8.76
C GLU A 100 -5.28 -22.75 9.16
N ALA A 101 -4.32 -23.51 8.61
CA ALA A 101 -4.08 -24.91 8.95
C ALA A 101 -3.62 -25.07 10.41
N GLU A 102 -2.84 -24.11 10.91
CA GLU A 102 -2.39 -24.02 12.31
C GLU A 102 -3.45 -23.42 13.24
N GLY A 103 -4.69 -23.22 12.75
CA GLY A 103 -5.83 -22.77 13.55
C GLY A 103 -5.92 -21.25 13.74
N ILE A 104 -5.04 -20.45 13.13
CA ILE A 104 -5.10 -18.99 13.19
C ILE A 104 -6.25 -18.49 12.30
N LYS A 105 -7.31 -17.96 12.92
CA LYS A 105 -8.55 -17.54 12.25
C LYS A 105 -9.12 -16.28 12.91
N GLY A 106 -10.13 -15.67 12.28
CA GLY A 106 -10.86 -14.53 12.83
C GLY A 106 -9.93 -13.37 13.19
N GLU A 107 -10.06 -12.87 14.41
CA GLU A 107 -9.30 -11.73 14.93
C GLU A 107 -7.78 -11.97 14.90
N ALA A 108 -7.32 -13.19 15.19
CA ALA A 108 -5.89 -13.52 15.18
C ALA A 108 -5.28 -13.43 13.77
N MET A 109 -6.02 -13.89 12.75
CA MET A 109 -5.59 -13.75 11.35
C MET A 109 -5.56 -12.28 10.92
N VAL A 110 -6.55 -11.49 11.35
CA VAL A 110 -6.57 -10.04 11.08
C VAL A 110 -5.37 -9.36 11.74
N ALA A 111 -5.08 -9.67 13.01
CA ALA A 111 -3.93 -9.12 13.73
C ALA A 111 -2.60 -9.46 13.02
N ALA A 112 -2.41 -10.70 12.58
CA ALA A 112 -1.23 -11.09 11.80
C ALA A 112 -1.09 -10.29 10.49
N ARG A 113 -2.19 -10.11 9.74
CA ARG A 113 -2.17 -9.30 8.51
C ARG A 113 -1.89 -7.83 8.76
N GLN A 114 -2.36 -7.25 9.87
CA GLN A 114 -2.01 -5.87 10.22
C GLN A 114 -0.55 -5.75 10.63
N ALA A 115 -0.04 -6.71 11.42
CA ALA A 115 1.36 -6.74 11.85
C ALA A 115 2.33 -6.79 10.67
N LEU A 116 1.98 -7.52 9.59
CA LEU A 116 2.79 -7.59 8.37
C LEU A 116 3.11 -6.21 7.78
N LYS A 117 2.17 -5.25 7.84
CA LYS A 117 2.37 -3.90 7.27
C LYS A 117 3.48 -3.10 7.96
N HIS A 118 3.85 -3.51 9.17
CA HIS A 118 4.84 -2.84 10.01
C HIS A 118 6.04 -3.75 10.31
N ALA A 119 6.07 -4.95 9.73
CA ALA A 119 7.16 -5.88 9.93
C ALA A 119 8.46 -5.33 9.30
N GLU A 120 9.58 -5.63 9.94
CA GLU A 120 10.89 -5.30 9.40
C GLU A 120 11.07 -5.94 8.00
N GLY A 121 11.57 -5.15 7.05
CA GLY A 121 11.69 -5.57 5.66
C GLY A 121 10.39 -5.57 4.85
N ALA A 122 9.23 -5.30 5.46
CA ALA A 122 7.94 -5.14 4.77
C ALA A 122 7.56 -3.67 4.51
N VAL A 123 8.25 -2.74 5.16
CA VAL A 123 8.12 -1.30 4.92
C VAL A 123 9.08 -0.84 3.82
N PRO A 124 8.73 0.18 3.02
CA PRO A 124 9.66 0.78 2.06
C PRO A 124 10.91 1.27 2.80
N LEU A 125 12.07 1.01 2.21
CA LEU A 125 13.34 1.46 2.77
C LEU A 125 13.37 2.99 2.81
N GLY A 126 13.85 3.56 3.92
CA GLY A 126 14.17 4.97 3.99
C GLY A 126 15.29 5.29 2.99
N ARG A 127 15.38 6.56 2.54
CA ARG A 127 16.44 6.99 1.62
C ARG A 127 17.86 6.63 2.10
N SER A 128 18.10 6.67 3.41
CA SER A 128 19.34 6.25 4.05
C SER A 128 19.64 4.74 3.94
N ASP A 129 18.59 3.93 3.92
CA ASP A 129 18.70 2.46 3.95
C ASP A 129 18.98 1.93 2.54
N VAL A 130 18.49 2.63 1.51
CA VAL A 130 18.80 2.35 0.10
C VAL A 130 20.28 2.60 -0.21
N GLU A 131 20.87 3.68 0.30
CA GLU A 131 22.30 4.00 0.09
C GLU A 131 23.24 3.02 0.80
N THR A 132 22.79 2.38 1.88
CA THR A 132 23.55 1.36 2.62
C THR A 132 23.47 -0.03 1.95
N ALA A 133 22.43 -0.27 1.15
CA ALA A 133 22.17 -1.55 0.49
C ALA A 133 22.75 -1.66 -0.94
N ALA A 134 23.29 -0.56 -1.49
CA ALA A 134 23.88 -0.46 -2.84
C ALA A 134 25.41 -0.59 -2.81
#